data_AF-A0A9E6EMT6-F1
#
_entry.id   AF-A0A9E6EMT6-F1
#
_cell.length_a   1.000
_cell.length_b   1.000
_cell.length_c   1.000
_cell.angle_alpha   90.00
_cell.angle_beta   90.00
_cell.angle_gamma   90.00
#
_symmetry.space_group_name_H-M   'P 1'
#
loop_
_entity.id
_entity.type
_entity.pdbx_description
1 polymer ?
#
loop_
_entity_poly.entity_id
_entity_poly.type
_entity_poly.pdbx_seq_one_letter_code
_entity_poly.pdbx_strand_id
1 'polypeptide(L)'
;MSEPLSLTASELRMITTLRDMPESPLRTRVERLLEDLLAFARNPRCHEMQSDGVPCEDPGADCDQCRVVLDMLEAMGKRLPGE
;
A
#
# COMPACT_ATOMS: atom_id res chain seq x y z
N MET A 1 20.00 -12.31 15.58
CA MET A 1 19.64 -11.09 16.33
C MET A 1 19.18 -10.08 15.29
N SER A 2 17.90 -9.73 15.27
CA SER A 2 17.40 -8.74 14.31
C SER A 2 17.93 -7.36 14.68
N GLU A 3 18.49 -6.63 13.73
CA GLU A 3 18.87 -5.22 13.93
C GLU A 3 17.64 -4.41 14.41
N PRO A 4 17.82 -3.47 15.35
CA PRO A 4 16.74 -2.60 15.76
C PRO A 4 16.29 -1.76 14.56
N LEU A 5 15.04 -1.92 14.15
CA LEU A 5 14.42 -1.11 13.11
C LEU A 5 14.44 0.37 13.54
N SER A 6 15.25 1.20 12.88
CA SER A 6 15.20 2.64 13.10
C SER A 6 14.01 3.21 12.34
N LEU A 7 12.99 3.65 13.07
CA LEU A 7 11.85 4.34 12.49
C LEU A 7 12.15 5.83 12.40
N THR A 8 11.78 6.44 11.28
CA THR A 8 11.67 7.89 11.16
C THR A 8 10.60 8.43 12.12
N ALA A 9 10.64 9.73 12.40
CA ALA A 9 9.64 10.37 13.25
C ALA A 9 8.21 10.23 12.69
N SER A 10 8.06 10.24 11.36
CA SER A 10 6.76 10.06 10.69
C SER A 10 6.22 8.64 10.86
N GLU A 11 7.06 7.63 10.64
CA GLU A 11 6.68 6.22 10.83
C GLU A 11 6.32 5.92 12.28
N LEU A 12 7.09 6.47 13.24
CA LEU A 12 6.78 6.32 14.65
C LEU A 12 5.42 6.93 15.00
N ARG A 13 5.13 8.16 14.54
CA ARG A 13 3.84 8.83 14.75
C ARG A 13 2.69 7.96 14.22
N MET A 14 2.81 7.48 12.98
CA MET A 14 1.80 6.64 12.34
C MET A 14 1.51 5.38 13.18
N ILE A 15 2.55 4.65 13.60
CA ILE A 15 2.39 3.43 14.40
C ILE A 15 1.76 3.74 15.76
N THR A 16 2.18 4.82 16.42
CA THR A 16 1.60 5.21 17.72
C THR A 16 0.14 5.62 17.59
N THR A 17 -0.22 6.40 16.56
CA THR A 17 -1.61 6.81 16.32
C THR A 17 -2.51 5.60 16.10
N LEU A 18 -2.08 4.62 15.31
CA LEU A 18 -2.85 3.39 15.09
C LEU A 18 -3.01 2.56 16.36
N ARG A 19 -1.97 2.47 17.18
CA ARG A 19 -1.99 1.72 18.45
C ARG A 19 -2.93 2.36 19.48
N ASP A 20 -2.95 3.68 19.53
CA ASP A 20 -3.73 4.45 20.50
C ASP A 20 -5.20 4.64 20.07
N MET A 21 -5.59 4.14 18.89
CA MET A 21 -6.98 4.19 18.45
C MET A 21 -7.89 3.42 19.44
N PRO A 22 -8.99 4.03 19.91
CA PRO A 22 -9.93 3.34 20.78
C PRO A 22 -10.63 2.19 20.05
N GLU A 23 -10.96 1.13 20.79
CA GLU A 23 -11.74 0.01 20.26
C GLU A 23 -13.06 0.52 19.68
N SER A 24 -13.27 0.25 18.39
CA SER A 24 -14.44 0.70 17.64
C SER A 24 -14.56 -0.09 16.33
N PRO A 25 -15.75 -0.14 15.71
CA PRO A 25 -15.90 -0.72 14.38
C PRO A 25 -15.02 -0.05 13.32
N LEU A 26 -14.74 1.25 13.48
CA LEU A 26 -13.84 1.99 12.60
C LEU A 26 -12.40 1.48 12.72
N ARG A 27 -11.92 1.26 13.95
CA ARG A 27 -10.59 0.69 14.20
C ARG A 27 -10.41 -0.65 13.51
N THR A 28 -11.35 -1.57 13.70
CA THR A 28 -11.30 -2.89 13.04
C THR A 28 -11.23 -2.75 11.52
N ARG A 29 -11.92 -1.78 10.94
CA ARG A 29 -11.90 -1.56 9.48
C ARG A 29 -10.58 -0.98 8.98
N VAL A 30 -9.96 -0.09 9.77
CA VAL A 30 -8.62 0.46 9.47
C VAL A 30 -7.55 -0.62 9.60
N GLU A 31 -7.56 -1.42 10.67
CA GLU A 31 -6.63 -2.53 10.87
C GLU A 31 -6.68 -3.51 9.70
N ARG A 32 -7.88 -3.95 9.31
CA ARG A 32 -8.05 -4.84 8.16
C ARG A 32 -7.55 -4.24 6.85
N LEU A 33 -7.83 -2.95 6.60
CA LEU A 33 -7.34 -2.27 5.40
C LEU A 33 -5.79 -2.23 5.36
N LEU A 34 -5.15 -1.98 6.51
CA LEU A 34 -3.69 -1.96 6.61
C LEU A 34 -3.09 -3.35 6.44
N GLU A 35 -3.71 -4.39 7.00
CA GLU A 35 -3.30 -5.78 6.78
C GLU A 35 -3.38 -6.17 5.30
N ASP A 36 -4.49 -5.86 4.65
CA ASP A 36 -4.70 -6.11 3.22
C ASP A 36 -3.65 -5.36 2.37
N LEU A 37 -3.36 -4.10 2.71
CA LEU A 37 -2.34 -3.29 2.04
C LEU A 37 -0.93 -3.85 2.22
N LEU A 38 -0.56 -4.25 3.45
CA LEU A 38 0.74 -4.86 3.74
C LEU A 38 0.90 -6.20 3.04
N ALA A 39 -0.17 -7.01 2.97
CA ALA A 39 -0.18 -8.26 2.23
C ALA A 39 0.03 -8.03 0.73
N PHE A 40 -0.63 -7.03 0.15
CA PHE A 40 -0.40 -6.63 -1.24
C PHE A 40 1.03 -6.13 -1.47
N ALA A 41 1.55 -5.25 -0.62
CA ALA A 41 2.89 -4.67 -0.75
C ALA A 41 4.02 -5.71 -0.68
N ARG A 42 3.79 -6.85 0.00
CA ARG A 42 4.74 -7.97 0.02
C ARG A 42 4.89 -8.67 -1.32
N ASN A 43 3.86 -8.65 -2.16
CA ASN A 43 3.86 -9.30 -3.45
C ASN A 43 2.91 -8.58 -4.43
N PRO A 44 3.28 -7.37 -4.89
CA PRO A 44 2.45 -6.59 -5.79
C PRO A 44 2.50 -7.23 -7.18
N ARG A 45 1.57 -8.15 -7.46
CA ARG A 45 1.43 -8.78 -8.77
C ARG A 45 0.17 -8.32 -9.46
N CYS A 46 0.31 -7.98 -10.74
CA CYS A 46 -0.83 -7.84 -11.61
C CYS A 46 -1.29 -9.24 -12.03
N HIS A 47 -2.58 -9.53 -11.87
CA HIS A 47 -3.15 -10.84 -12.20
C HIS A 47 -3.64 -10.91 -13.66
N GLU A 48 -3.38 -9.85 -14.43
CA GLU A 48 -3.85 -9.69 -15.80
C GLU A 48 -2.84 -10.26 -16.79
N MET A 49 -3.37 -10.72 -17.92
CA MET A 49 -2.57 -11.07 -19.08
C MET A 49 -2.41 -9.82 -19.94
N GLN A 50 -1.19 -9.59 -20.42
CA GLN A 50 -0.92 -8.58 -21.44
C GLN A 50 -1.62 -8.97 -22.75
N SER A 51 -1.70 -8.02 -23.69
CA SER A 51 -2.40 -8.21 -24.97
C SER A 51 -1.80 -9.29 -25.87
N ASP A 52 -0.56 -9.70 -25.60
CA ASP A 52 0.16 -10.80 -26.24
C ASP A 52 -0.01 -12.16 -25.51
N GLY A 53 -0.75 -12.20 -24.40
CA GLY A 53 -0.99 -13.39 -23.60
C GLY A 53 0.11 -13.70 -22.58
N VAL A 54 1.06 -12.80 -22.35
CA VAL A 54 2.09 -12.96 -21.31
C VAL A 54 1.55 -12.44 -19.97
N PRO A 55 1.75 -13.14 -18.83
CA PRO A 55 1.41 -12.62 -17.52
C PRO A 55 2.13 -11.29 -17.25
N CYS A 56 1.43 -10.31 -16.67
CA CYS A 56 2.06 -9.04 -16.32
C CYS A 56 3.02 -9.22 -15.14
N GLU A 57 4.31 -9.41 -15.43
CA GLU A 57 5.36 -9.60 -14.41
C GLU A 57 5.94 -8.29 -13.85
N ASP A 58 5.85 -7.20 -14.61
CA ASP A 58 6.39 -5.88 -14.26
C ASP A 58 5.31 -4.78 -14.39
N PRO A 59 4.98 -4.04 -13.32
CA PRO A 59 4.06 -2.90 -13.38
C PRO A 59 4.53 -1.75 -14.28
N GLY A 60 5.81 -1.71 -14.65
CA GLY A 60 6.38 -0.76 -15.62
C GLY A 60 6.25 -1.19 -17.08
N ALA A 61 5.79 -2.42 -17.34
CA ALA A 61 5.46 -2.88 -18.68
C ALA A 61 4.11 -2.31 -19.17
N ASP A 62 3.81 -2.47 -20.45
CA ASP A 62 2.58 -1.95 -21.10
C ASP A 62 1.35 -2.76 -20.63
N CYS A 63 0.91 -2.49 -19.39
CA CYS A 63 -0.27 -3.07 -18.77
C CYS A 63 -1.23 -1.97 -18.32
N ASP A 64 -2.36 -1.88 -19.00
CA ASP A 64 -3.39 -0.86 -18.72
C ASP A 64 -3.86 -0.89 -17.26
N GLN A 65 -3.99 -2.09 -16.68
CA GLN A 65 -4.44 -2.25 -15.29
C GLN A 65 -3.39 -1.78 -14.28
N CYS A 66 -2.11 -2.08 -14.51
CA CYS A 66 -1.03 -1.52 -13.69
C CYS A 66 -1.01 0.00 -13.77
N ARG A 67 -1.17 0.56 -14.98
CA ARG A 67 -1.17 2.01 -15.18
C ARG A 67 -2.32 2.70 -14.44
N VAL A 68 -3.53 2.16 -14.52
CA VAL A 68 -4.70 2.69 -13.77
C VAL A 68 -4.45 2.70 -12.27
N VAL A 69 -3.87 1.63 -11.71
CA VAL A 69 -3.57 1.55 -10.27
C VAL A 69 -2.48 2.55 -9.89
N LEU A 70 -1.41 2.68 -10.67
CA LEU A 70 -0.34 3.65 -10.43
C LEU A 70 -0.85 5.09 -10.49
N ASP A 71 -1.66 5.42 -11.50
CA ASP A 71 -2.29 6.74 -11.65
C ASP A 71 -3.20 7.07 -10.46
N MET A 72 -3.95 6.07 -9.96
CA MET A 72 -4.79 6.23 -8.78
C MET A 72 -3.94 6.51 -7.53
N LEU A 73 -2.85 5.77 -7.32
CA LEU A 73 -1.94 5.97 -6.20
C LEU A 73 -1.28 7.35 -6.25
N GLU A 74 -0.85 7.80 -7.43
CA GLU A 74 -0.29 9.13 -7.62
C GLU A 74 -1.32 10.23 -7.34
N ALA A 75 -2.56 10.06 -7.81
CA ALA A 75 -3.66 10.99 -7.54
C ALA A 75 -4.01 11.07 -6.04
N MET A 76 -3.95 9.95 -5.33
CA MET A 76 -4.12 9.92 -3.87
C MET A 76 -2.98 10.68 -3.16
N GLY A 77 -1.72 10.46 -3.59
CA GLY A 77 -0.56 11.19 -3.06
C GLY A 77 -0.68 12.71 -3.24
N LYS A 78 -1.25 13.18 -4.35
CA LYS A 78 -1.49 14.62 -4.60
C LYS A 78 -2.62 15.22 -3.74
N ARG A 79 -3.53 14.40 -3.22
CA ARG A 79 -4.70 14.84 -2.43
C ARG A 79 -4.45 14.79 -0.92
N LEU A 80 -3.48 14.00 -0.49
CA LEU A 80 -3.00 14.04 0.88
C LEU A 80 -2.05 15.24 1.01
N PRO A 81 -2.32 16.21 1.90
CA PRO A 81 -1.35 17.26 2.16
C PRO A 81 -0.08 16.61 2.72
N GLY A 82 0.99 16.63 1.94
CA GLY A 82 2.32 16.26 2.42
C GLY A 82 2.79 17.32 3.43
N GLU A 83 3.34 16.86 4.55
CA GLU A 83 4.20 17.68 5.42
C GLU A 83 5.43 18.18 4.64
#